data_AF-A0A917GNK4-F1
#
_entry.id   AF-A0A917GNK4-F1
#
_cell.length_a   1.000
_cell.length_b   1.000
_cell.length_c   1.000
_cell.angle_alpha   90.00
_cell.angle_beta   90.00
_cell.angle_gamma   90.00
#
_symmetry.space_group_name_H-M   'P 1'
#
loop_
_entity.id
_entity.type
_entity.pdbx_description
1 polymer ?
#
loop_
_entity_poly.entity_id
_entity_poly.type
_entity_poly.pdbx_seq_one_letter_code
_entity_poly.pdbx_strand_id
1 'polypeptide(L)'
;MPYSYYQLVRFSAFVCFSFLAYQANTKENKTEAFIYLALALLFQPFFKIALGRTIWNVVDVIVGIWLVLSVLFKPKDKSIE
;
A
#
# COMPACT_ATOMS: atom_id res chain seq x y z
N MET A 1 -13.22 1.20 20.79
CA MET A 1 -12.35 0.03 20.52
C MET A 1 -10.91 0.52 20.52
N PRO A 2 -9.97 -0.16 21.22
CA PRO A 2 -8.65 0.39 21.54
C PRO A 2 -7.83 0.61 20.26
N TYR A 3 -7.45 1.86 20.02
CA TYR A 3 -6.85 2.37 18.77
C TYR A 3 -5.48 1.81 18.43
N SER A 4 -4.80 1.20 19.40
CA SER A 4 -3.42 0.72 19.27
C SER A 4 -3.25 -0.32 18.16
N TYR A 5 -4.29 -1.09 17.83
CA TYR A 5 -4.24 -2.09 16.75
C TYR A 5 -4.06 -1.46 15.36
N TYR A 6 -4.79 -0.37 15.05
CA TYR A 6 -4.71 0.30 13.75
C TYR A 6 -3.35 1.00 13.52
N GLN A 7 -2.66 1.36 14.60
CA GLN A 7 -1.36 2.00 14.51
C GLN A 7 -0.27 1.01 14.09
N LEU A 8 -0.34 -0.24 14.57
CA LEU A 8 0.53 -1.32 14.11
C LEU A 8 0.25 -1.68 12.65
N VAL A 9 -1.03 -1.80 12.26
CA VAL A 9 -1.41 -2.08 10.88
C VAL A 9 -0.87 -1.02 9.92
N ARG A 10 -0.97 0.28 10.27
CA ARG A 10 -0.37 1.36 9.46
C ARG A 10 1.13 1.27 9.34
N PHE A 11 1.82 0.94 10.44
CA PHE A 11 3.27 0.75 10.41
C PHE A 11 3.65 -0.43 9.51
N SER A 12 2.95 -1.55 9.62
CA SER A 12 3.15 -2.73 8.75
C SER A 12 2.84 -2.41 7.29
N ALA A 13 1.75 -1.68 7.01
CA ALA A 13 1.39 -1.24 5.67
C ALA A 13 2.45 -0.30 5.09
N PHE A 14 2.96 0.66 5.86
CA PHE A 14 4.05 1.55 5.46
C PHE A 14 5.30 0.77 5.06
N VAL A 15 5.70 -0.22 5.87
CA VAL A 15 6.86 -1.08 5.57
C VAL A 15 6.61 -1.94 4.32
N CYS A 16 5.44 -2.56 4.20
CA CYS A 16 5.06 -3.33 3.00
C CYS A 16 5.08 -2.50 1.73
N PHE A 17 4.46 -1.31 1.73
CA PHE A 17 4.43 -0.43 0.56
C PHE A 17 5.78 0.15 0.21
N SER A 18 6.61 0.47 1.21
CA SER A 18 7.99 0.90 0.97
C SER A 18 8.81 -0.21 0.31
N PHE A 19 8.64 -1.46 0.74
CA PHE A 19 9.29 -2.61 0.12
C PHE A 19 8.80 -2.88 -1.31
N LEU A 20 7.47 -2.80 -1.53
CA LEU A 20 6.86 -2.90 -2.86
C LEU A 20 7.34 -1.80 -3.80
N ALA A 21 7.45 -0.56 -3.32
CA ALA A 21 7.99 0.56 -4.09
C ALA A 21 9.44 0.31 -4.52
N TYR A 22 10.27 -0.23 -3.61
CA TYR A 22 11.65 -0.60 -3.93
C TYR A 22 11.70 -1.71 -5.01
N GLN A 23 10.87 -2.74 -4.87
CA GLN A 23 10.79 -3.82 -5.86
C GLN A 23 10.30 -3.32 -7.23
N ALA A 24 9.30 -2.44 -7.26
CA ALA A 24 8.77 -1.86 -8.48
C ALA A 24 9.79 -0.95 -9.18
N ASN A 25 10.61 -0.23 -8.41
CA ASN A 25 11.70 0.59 -8.94
C ASN A 25 12.78 -0.27 -9.61
N THR A 26 13.11 -1.44 -9.04
CA THR A 26 14.03 -2.41 -9.65
C THR A 26 13.52 -2.98 -10.97
N LYS A 27 12.20 -3.10 -11.15
CA LYS A 27 11.59 -3.61 -12.40
C LYS A 27 11.42 -2.53 -13.50
N GLU A 28 12.09 -1.38 -13.35
CA GLU A 28 11.94 -0.18 -14.20
C GLU A 28 10.50 0.36 -14.33
N ASN A 29 9.56 -0.14 -13.53
CA ASN A 29 8.16 0.26 -13.60
C ASN A 29 7.94 1.51 -12.73
N LYS A 30 8.50 2.62 -13.19
CA LYS A 30 8.54 3.91 -12.46
C LYS A 30 7.15 4.40 -12.03
N THR A 31 6.13 4.11 -12.84
CA THR A 31 4.73 4.45 -12.54
C THR A 31 4.23 3.70 -11.31
N GLU A 32 4.43 2.38 -11.24
CA GLU A 32 4.02 1.58 -10.09
C GLU A 32 4.83 1.93 -8.83
N ALA A 33 6.13 2.18 -8.97
CA ALA A 33 6.98 2.63 -7.88
C ALA A 33 6.49 3.95 -7.27
N PHE A 34 6.08 4.90 -8.11
CA PHE A 34 5.53 6.18 -7.65
C PHE A 34 4.17 6.00 -6.95
N ILE A 35 3.31 5.11 -7.44
CA ILE A 35 2.02 4.77 -6.80
C ILE A 35 2.26 4.16 -5.41
N TYR A 36 3.15 3.16 -5.30
CA TYR A 36 3.47 2.54 -4.01
C TYR A 36 4.15 3.52 -3.04
N LEU A 37 4.99 4.44 -3.53
CA LEU A 37 5.60 5.48 -2.72
C LEU A 37 4.56 6.49 -2.21
N ALA A 38 3.62 6.90 -3.06
CA ALA A 38 2.52 7.77 -2.68
C ALA A 38 1.60 7.08 -1.64
N LEU A 39 1.34 5.77 -1.79
CA LEU A 39 0.64 4.96 -0.81
C LEU A 39 1.42 4.88 0.52
N ALA A 40 2.73 4.65 0.50
CA ALA A 40 3.55 4.65 1.71
C ALA A 40 3.48 6.01 2.42
N LEU A 41 3.59 7.12 1.69
CA LEU A 41 3.41 8.46 2.26
C LEU A 41 1.99 8.70 2.78
N LEU A 42 0.98 8.12 2.14
CA LEU A 42 -0.40 8.18 2.61
C LEU A 42 -0.58 7.40 3.92
N PHE A 43 0.02 6.22 4.07
CA PHE A 43 -0.05 5.41 5.29
C PHE A 43 1.05 5.71 6.32
N GLN A 44 1.76 6.83 6.17
CA GLN A 44 2.89 7.14 7.04
C GLN A 44 2.47 7.19 8.52
N PRO A 45 3.22 6.54 9.43
CA PRO A 45 2.93 6.56 10.86
C PRO A 45 3.36 7.87 11.56
N PHE A 46 4.05 8.78 10.85
CA PHE A 46 4.68 9.98 11.41
C PHE A 46 3.78 11.21 11.43
N PHE A 47 3.02 11.47 10.36
CA PHE A 47 2.08 12.59 10.29
C PHE A 47 0.64 12.15 10.53
N LYS A 48 0.03 12.66 11.60
CA LYS A 48 -1.43 12.52 11.82
C LYS A 48 -2.18 13.44 10.87
N ILE A 49 -2.55 12.93 9.69
CA ILE A 49 -3.53 13.62 8.85
C ILE A 49 -4.92 13.41 9.47
N ALA A 50 -5.53 14.47 9.99
CA ALA A 50 -6.84 14.47 10.65
C ALA A 50 -8.01 14.36 9.64
N LEU A 51 -7.91 13.43 8.68
CA LEU A 51 -8.99 13.11 7.72
C LEU A 51 -10.21 12.43 8.38
N GLY A 52 -10.15 12.11 9.67
CA GLY A 52 -11.22 11.41 10.37
C GLY A 52 -11.21 9.89 10.14
N ARG A 53 -11.68 9.13 11.13
CA ARG A 53 -11.66 7.65 11.13
C ARG A 53 -12.28 7.01 9.90
N THR A 54 -13.40 7.56 9.45
CA THR A 54 -14.20 6.98 8.36
C THR A 54 -13.41 6.94 7.06
N ILE A 55 -12.76 8.05 6.70
CA ILE A 55 -11.97 8.15 5.47
C ILE A 55 -10.79 7.18 5.50
N TRP A 56 -10.08 7.12 6.62
CA TRP A 56 -8.96 6.19 6.76
C TRP A 56 -9.37 4.72 6.67
N ASN A 57 -10.50 4.33 7.26
CA ASN A 57 -11.00 2.96 7.12
C ASN A 57 -11.39 2.64 5.67
N VAL A 58 -12.01 3.59 4.97
CA VAL A 58 -12.37 3.43 3.55
C VAL A 58 -11.11 3.25 2.69
N VAL A 59 -10.09 4.08 2.92
CA VAL A 59 -8.80 3.97 2.22
C VAL A 59 -8.12 2.63 2.51
N ASP A 60 -8.08 2.21 3.77
CA ASP A 60 -7.47 0.92 4.17
C ASP A 60 -8.18 -0.27 3.51
N VAL A 61 -9.52 -0.26 3.48
CA VAL A 61 -10.33 -1.31 2.83
C VAL A 61 -10.11 -1.33 1.31
N ILE A 62 -10.13 -0.18 0.65
CA ILE A 62 -9.90 -0.09 -0.81
C ILE A 62 -8.51 -0.62 -1.17
N VAL A 63 -7.50 -0.19 -0.41
CA VAL A 63 -6.11 -0.57 -0.63
C VAL A 63 -5.89 -2.05 -0.35
N GLY A 64 -6.52 -2.59 0.70
CA GLY A 64 -6.53 -4.03 1.00
C GLY A 64 -7.16 -4.85 -0.12
N ILE A 65 -8.31 -4.43 -0.64
CA ILE A 65 -8.98 -5.08 -1.77
C ILE A 65 -8.09 -5.04 -3.01
N TRP A 66 -7.51 -3.89 -3.33
CA TRP A 66 -6.63 -3.74 -4.49
C TRP A 66 -5.37 -4.61 -4.38
N LEU A 67 -4.74 -4.70 -3.21
CA LEU A 67 -3.60 -5.59 -2.97
C LEU A 67 -4.00 -7.07 -3.13
N VAL A 68 -5.12 -7.48 -2.55
CA VAL A 68 -5.62 -8.86 -2.66
C VAL A 68 -5.89 -9.20 -4.13
N LEU A 69 -6.55 -8.30 -4.86
CA LEU A 69 -6.77 -8.46 -6.29
C LEU A 69 -5.43 -8.48 -7.05
N SER A 70 -4.46 -7.64 -6.74
CA SER A 70 -3.14 -7.64 -7.38
C SER A 70 -2.38 -8.95 -7.17
N VAL A 71 -2.49 -9.54 -5.98
CA VAL A 71 -1.87 -10.84 -5.66
C VAL A 71 -2.60 -12.00 -6.34
N LEU A 72 -3.93 -12.00 -6.35
CA LEU A 72 -4.76 -13.05 -6.96
C LEU A 72 -4.74 -12.98 -8.49
N PHE A 73 -4.84 -11.77 -9.04
CA PHE A 73 -4.68 -11.45 -10.45
C PHE A 73 -3.25 -11.02 -10.73
N LYS A 74 -2.28 -11.81 -10.27
CA LYS A 74 -0.94 -11.72 -10.84
C LYS A 74 -1.08 -12.12 -12.31
N PRO A 75 -0.98 -11.20 -13.29
CA PRO A 75 -0.92 -11.64 -14.68
C PRO A 75 0.28 -12.58 -14.73
N LYS A 76 -0.01 -13.85 -15.02
CA LYS A 76 0.99 -14.82 -15.42
C LYS A 76 1.80 -14.09 -16.49
N ASP A 77 3.09 -13.92 -16.19
CA ASP A 77 4.06 -13.38 -17.11
C ASP A 77 3.67 -13.81 -18.53
N LYS A 78 3.37 -12.85 -19.40
CA LYS A 78 3.45 -13.10 -20.83
C LYS A 78 4.95 -13.30 -21.09
N SER A 79 5.45 -14.49 -20.76
CA SER A 79 6.60 -15.05 -21.42
C SER A 79 6.14 -15.21 -22.85
N ILE A 80 6.44 -14.18 -23.64
CA ILE A 80 6.60 -14.33 -25.07
C ILE A 80 7.81 -15.23 -25.23
N GLU A 81 7.56 -16.52 -25.45
CA GLU A 81 8.21 -17.36 -26.47
C GLU A 81 7.42 -18.66 -26.65
#